data_AF-A0AAC8VUE6-F1
#
_entry.id   AF-A0AAC8VUE6-F1
#
_cell.length_a   1.000
_cell.length_b   1.000
_cell.length_c   1.000
_cell.angle_alpha   90.00
_cell.angle_beta   90.00
_cell.angle_gamma   90.00
#
_symmetry.space_group_name_H-M   'P 1'
#
loop_
_entity.id
_entity.type
_entity.pdbx_description
1 polymer ?
#
loop_
_entity_poly.entity_id
_entity_poly.type
_entity_poly.pdbx_seq_one_letter_code
_entity_poly.pdbx_strand_id
1 'polypeptide(L)'
;MIADTTKAIEATKQLVAAVPLLGGSSSEKDYRDALALVDYLIDHDDENPLIDLLAAKIADYEDNSERFAEFNKEVAEMPVGVALLRTLIDQHKLSYADLKEEIGSKSLVSQILSGQRSLTISHIKALSARFGVKPQWFL
;
A
#
# COMPACT_ATOMS: atom_id res chain seq x y z
N MET A 1 -13.97 -34.20 -2.96
CA MET A 1 -12.92 -35.18 -2.65
C MET A 1 -11.61 -34.65 -3.20
N ILE A 2 -10.54 -34.61 -2.42
CA ILE A 2 -9.20 -34.29 -2.95
C ILE A 2 -8.82 -35.44 -3.88
N ALA A 3 -8.41 -35.13 -5.12
CA ALA A 3 -8.15 -36.13 -6.16
C ALA A 3 -7.01 -37.11 -5.80
N ASP A 4 -6.07 -36.66 -4.95
CA ASP A 4 -5.05 -37.46 -4.28
C ASP A 4 -4.37 -36.60 -3.19
N THR A 5 -4.69 -36.86 -1.91
CA THR A 5 -4.16 -36.10 -0.77
C THR A 5 -2.64 -36.18 -0.66
N THR A 6 -2.05 -37.34 -0.96
CA THR A 6 -0.61 -37.56 -0.86
C THR A 6 0.13 -36.74 -1.90
N LYS A 7 -0.39 -36.72 -3.13
CA LYS A 7 0.17 -35.93 -4.22
C LYS A 7 0.12 -34.43 -3.93
N ALA A 8 -0.98 -33.95 -3.34
CA ALA A 8 -1.11 -32.55 -2.95
C ALA A 8 -0.07 -32.15 -1.88
N ILE A 9 0.13 -32.98 -0.85
CA ILE A 9 1.14 -32.72 0.19
C ILE A 9 2.56 -32.66 -0.40
N GLU A 10 2.88 -33.57 -1.32
CA GLU A 10 4.20 -33.62 -1.95
C GLU A 10 4.45 -32.40 -2.86
N ALA A 11 3.45 -32.01 -3.65
CA ALA A 11 3.52 -30.80 -4.48
C ALA A 11 3.78 -29.55 -3.62
N THR A 12 3.11 -29.44 -2.47
CA THR A 12 3.33 -28.32 -1.54
C THR A 12 4.76 -28.30 -0.99
N LYS A 13 5.34 -29.46 -0.65
CA LYS A 13 6.74 -29.50 -0.19
C LYS A 13 7.72 -29.04 -1.28
N GLN A 14 7.51 -29.47 -2.52
CA GLN A 14 8.33 -29.06 -3.66
C GLN A 14 8.21 -27.55 -3.91
N LEU A 15 6.99 -27.03 -3.82
CA LEU A 15 6.74 -25.60 -3.96
C LEU A 15 7.44 -24.78 -2.86
N VAL A 16 7.34 -25.21 -1.61
CA VAL A 16 8.03 -24.56 -0.48
C VAL A 16 9.55 -24.66 -0.61
N ALA A 17 10.09 -25.76 -1.13
CA ALA A 17 11.52 -25.89 -1.39
C ALA A 17 12.00 -24.93 -2.49
N ALA A 18 11.17 -24.70 -3.52
CA ALA A 18 11.46 -23.74 -4.58
C ALA A 18 11.27 -22.28 -4.14
N VAL A 19 10.29 -22.02 -3.28
CA VAL A 19 9.97 -20.69 -2.75
C VAL A 19 9.86 -20.75 -1.22
N PRO A 20 11.00 -20.63 -0.49
CA PRO A 20 11.05 -20.79 0.96
C PRO A 20 10.15 -19.82 1.74
N LEU A 21 9.83 -18.65 1.17
CA LEU A 21 8.91 -17.67 1.77
C LEU A 21 7.52 -18.28 2.03
N LEU A 22 7.04 -19.17 1.14
CA LEU A 22 5.75 -19.86 1.31
C LEU A 22 5.77 -20.80 2.52
N GLY A 23 6.95 -21.32 2.90
CA GLY A 23 7.18 -22.15 4.08
C GLY A 23 7.44 -21.37 5.37
N GLY A 24 7.38 -20.03 5.35
CA GLY A 24 7.60 -19.19 6.53
C GLY A 24 9.06 -18.77 6.76
N SER A 25 9.92 -18.82 5.73
CA SER A 25 11.22 -18.15 5.81
C SER A 25 11.05 -16.64 6.05
N SER A 26 11.90 -16.05 6.90
CA SER A 26 11.96 -14.62 7.18
C SER A 26 13.26 -13.97 6.67
N SER A 27 13.93 -14.63 5.72
CA SER A 27 15.13 -14.10 5.06
C SER A 27 14.79 -13.00 4.06
N GLU A 28 15.54 -11.90 4.10
CA GLU A 28 15.49 -10.82 3.08
C GLU A 28 15.73 -11.37 1.67
N LYS A 29 16.58 -12.41 1.53
CA LYS A 29 16.85 -13.03 0.22
C LYS A 29 15.59 -13.71 -0.31
N ASP A 30 14.89 -14.48 0.52
CA ASP A 30 13.72 -15.24 0.07
C ASP A 30 12.53 -14.31 -0.20
N TYR A 31 12.44 -13.20 0.54
CA TYR A 31 11.52 -12.10 0.22
C TYR A 31 11.81 -11.48 -1.15
N ARG A 32 13.08 -11.15 -1.46
CA ARG A 32 13.48 -10.61 -2.77
C ARG A 32 13.24 -11.56 -3.93
N ASP A 33 13.52 -12.84 -3.73
CA ASP A 33 13.26 -13.87 -4.74
C ASP A 33 11.75 -14.02 -4.99
N ALA A 34 10.93 -13.93 -3.96
CA ALA A 34 9.47 -13.94 -4.10
C ALA A 34 8.95 -12.71 -4.86
N LEU A 35 9.49 -11.52 -4.61
CA LEU A 35 9.16 -10.31 -5.39
C LEU A 35 9.52 -10.48 -6.86
N ALA A 36 10.72 -10.99 -7.16
CA ALA A 36 11.15 -11.25 -8.54
C ALA A 36 10.26 -12.29 -9.23
N LEU A 37 9.75 -13.28 -8.49
CA LEU A 37 8.80 -14.25 -9.02
C LEU A 37 7.43 -13.63 -9.32
N VAL A 38 6.92 -12.76 -8.45
CA VAL A 38 5.67 -12.02 -8.73
C VAL A 38 5.82 -11.15 -9.98
N ASP A 39 6.94 -10.42 -10.10
CA ASP A 39 7.24 -9.59 -11.27
C ASP A 39 7.25 -10.42 -12.56
N TYR A 40 7.93 -11.57 -12.54
CA TYR A 40 7.93 -12.51 -13.66
C TYR A 40 6.52 -13.01 -14.00
N LEU A 41 5.70 -13.35 -13.00
CA LEU A 41 4.33 -13.84 -13.21
C LEU A 41 3.44 -12.75 -13.82
N ILE A 42 3.54 -11.49 -13.37
CA ILE A 42 2.78 -10.38 -13.95
C ILE A 42 3.08 -10.23 -15.45
N ASP A 43 4.33 -10.42 -15.87
CA ASP A 43 4.72 -10.27 -17.28
C ASP A 43 4.38 -11.49 -18.16
N HIS A 44 4.23 -12.69 -17.59
CA HIS A 44 4.16 -13.93 -18.36
C HIS A 44 2.89 -14.78 -18.12
N ASP A 45 2.28 -14.70 -16.95
CA ASP A 45 1.13 -15.50 -16.50
C ASP A 45 0.42 -14.80 -15.32
N ASP A 46 -0.25 -13.68 -15.59
CA ASP A 46 -0.86 -12.79 -14.60
C ASP A 46 -2.11 -13.35 -13.91
N GLU A 47 -2.66 -14.45 -14.44
CA GLU A 47 -3.78 -15.20 -13.86
C GLU A 47 -3.30 -16.40 -13.02
N ASN A 48 -1.99 -16.56 -12.81
CA ASN A 48 -1.45 -17.68 -12.06
C ASN A 48 -1.86 -17.59 -10.58
N PRO A 49 -2.48 -18.63 -9.99
CA PRO A 49 -2.91 -18.60 -8.59
C PRO A 49 -1.74 -18.46 -7.60
N LEU A 50 -0.51 -18.74 -8.03
CA LEU A 50 0.68 -18.53 -7.19
C LEU A 50 0.86 -17.06 -6.80
N ILE A 51 0.36 -16.12 -7.60
CA ILE A 51 0.39 -14.68 -7.29
C ILE A 51 -0.29 -14.41 -5.96
N ASP A 52 -1.50 -14.95 -5.74
CA ASP A 52 -2.24 -14.75 -4.49
C ASP A 52 -1.50 -15.31 -3.28
N LEU A 53 -0.88 -16.49 -3.43
CA LEU A 53 -0.09 -17.11 -2.37
C LEU A 53 1.16 -16.29 -2.02
N LEU A 54 1.87 -15.80 -3.05
CA LEU A 54 3.06 -14.96 -2.88
C LEU A 54 2.68 -13.62 -2.26
N ALA A 55 1.65 -12.95 -2.77
CA ALA A 55 1.19 -11.66 -2.28
C ALA A 55 0.84 -11.73 -0.79
N ALA A 56 0.12 -12.77 -0.35
CA ALA A 56 -0.22 -12.96 1.06
C ALA A 56 1.03 -13.11 1.94
N LYS A 57 2.07 -13.81 1.46
CA LYS A 57 3.31 -14.04 2.22
C LYS A 57 4.26 -12.86 2.19
N ILE A 58 4.29 -12.11 1.10
CA ILE A 58 5.02 -10.85 0.96
C ILE A 58 4.43 -9.81 1.91
N ALA A 59 3.10 -9.67 1.94
CA ALA A 59 2.42 -8.76 2.86
C ALA A 59 2.71 -9.11 4.33
N ASP A 60 2.60 -10.39 4.70
CA ASP A 60 2.93 -10.86 6.06
C ASP A 60 4.40 -10.56 6.43
N TYR A 61 5.32 -10.71 5.49
CA TYR A 61 6.73 -10.34 5.69
C TYR A 61 6.90 -8.84 5.91
N GLU A 62 6.28 -8.01 5.06
CA GLU A 62 6.38 -6.55 5.11
C GLU A 62 5.74 -5.97 6.37
N ASP A 63 4.63 -6.54 6.84
CA ASP A 63 3.93 -6.10 8.04
C ASP A 63 4.73 -6.39 9.32
N ASN A 64 5.48 -7.49 9.36
CA ASN A 64 6.14 -7.99 10.58
C ASN A 64 7.67 -7.81 10.61
N SER A 65 8.31 -7.46 9.49
CA SER A 65 9.76 -7.30 9.42
C SER A 65 10.23 -5.98 10.05
N GLU A 66 11.29 -6.04 10.87
CA GLU A 66 11.92 -4.86 11.46
C GLU A 66 12.38 -3.84 10.41
N ARG A 67 12.71 -4.31 9.20
CA ARG A 67 13.09 -3.46 8.06
C ARG A 67 12.04 -2.41 7.73
N PHE A 68 10.76 -2.76 7.85
CA PHE A 68 9.63 -1.90 7.49
C PHE A 68 8.97 -1.27 8.71
N ALA A 69 9.42 -1.58 9.93
CA ALA A 69 8.74 -1.12 11.15
C ALA A 69 8.59 0.41 11.24
N GLU A 70 9.63 1.17 10.88
CA GLU A 70 9.56 2.64 10.88
C GLU A 70 8.60 3.16 9.80
N PHE A 71 8.69 2.61 8.59
CA PHE A 71 7.79 2.97 7.48
C PHE A 71 6.32 2.62 7.80
N ASN A 72 6.06 1.42 8.30
CA ASN A 72 4.72 0.96 8.67
C ASN A 72 4.13 1.83 9.77
N LYS A 73 4.94 2.25 10.74
CA LYS A 73 4.52 3.20 11.77
C LYS A 73 4.13 4.55 11.18
N GLU A 74 4.95 5.12 10.29
CA GLU A 74 4.63 6.39 9.63
C GLU A 74 3.35 6.30 8.80
N VAL A 75 3.16 5.21 8.05
CA VAL A 75 1.95 4.95 7.27
C VAL A 75 0.71 4.84 8.17
N ALA A 76 0.82 4.11 9.29
CA ALA A 76 -0.29 3.93 10.24
C ALA A 76 -0.67 5.24 10.97
N GLU A 77 0.29 6.11 11.25
CA GLU A 77 0.06 7.41 11.91
C GLU A 77 -0.44 8.49 10.93
N MET A 78 -0.26 8.31 9.61
CA MET A 78 -0.66 9.30 8.61
C MET A 78 -2.18 9.29 8.36
N PRO A 79 -2.88 10.42 8.56
CA PRO A 79 -4.30 10.50 8.21
C PRO A 79 -4.51 10.34 6.70
N VAL A 80 -5.41 9.45 6.28
CA VAL A 80 -5.70 9.17 4.85
C VAL A 80 -6.00 10.45 4.06
N GLY A 81 -6.79 11.35 4.61
CA GLY A 81 -7.08 12.64 3.97
C GLY A 81 -5.86 13.55 3.77
N VAL A 82 -4.86 13.46 4.65
CA VAL A 82 -3.59 14.18 4.48
C VAL A 82 -2.74 13.53 3.40
N ALA A 83 -2.68 12.19 3.36
CA ALA A 83 -1.99 11.45 2.30
C ALA A 83 -2.57 11.81 0.93
N LEU A 84 -3.90 11.74 0.77
CA LEU A 84 -4.58 12.12 -0.46
C LEU A 84 -4.32 13.57 -0.85
N LEU A 85 -4.37 14.51 0.11
CA LEU A 85 -4.08 15.92 -0.16
C LEU A 85 -2.64 16.11 -0.67
N ARG A 86 -1.65 15.43 -0.06
CA ARG A 86 -0.25 15.45 -0.52
C ARG A 86 -0.13 14.95 -1.95
N THR A 87 -0.79 13.83 -2.27
CA THR A 87 -0.82 13.28 -3.62
C THR A 87 -1.43 14.26 -4.63
N LEU A 88 -2.55 14.91 -4.29
CA LEU A 88 -3.19 15.89 -5.17
C LEU A 88 -2.32 17.12 -5.40
N ILE A 89 -1.64 17.62 -4.35
CA ILE A 89 -0.69 18.74 -4.47
C ILE A 89 0.45 18.36 -5.42
N ASP A 90 1.04 17.18 -5.25
CA ASP A 90 2.16 16.70 -6.05
C ASP A 90 1.76 16.47 -7.52
N GLN A 91 0.69 15.71 -7.77
CA GLN A 91 0.22 15.37 -9.11
C GLN A 91 -0.19 16.60 -9.93
N HIS A 92 -0.81 17.60 -9.28
CA HIS A 92 -1.20 18.84 -9.93
C HIS A 92 -0.12 19.94 -9.85
N LYS A 93 1.07 19.64 -9.29
CA LYS A 93 2.19 20.58 -9.11
C LYS A 93 1.78 21.89 -8.44
N LEU A 94 0.90 21.80 -7.45
CA LEU A 94 0.34 22.95 -6.75
C LEU A 94 1.30 23.46 -5.67
N SER A 95 1.32 24.77 -5.48
CA SER A 95 1.85 25.35 -4.26
C SER A 95 0.75 25.41 -3.19
N TYR A 96 1.14 25.60 -1.92
CA TYR A 96 0.17 25.80 -0.84
C TYR A 96 -0.67 27.08 -1.03
N ALA A 97 -0.24 28.01 -1.90
CA ALA A 97 -1.03 29.19 -2.24
C ALA A 97 -2.28 28.83 -3.04
N ASP A 98 -2.16 27.78 -3.86
CA ASP A 98 -3.16 27.46 -4.87
C ASP A 98 -4.37 26.78 -4.28
N LEU A 99 -4.33 26.37 -3.00
CA LEU A 99 -5.42 25.75 -2.25
C LEU A 99 -6.20 26.76 -1.38
N LYS A 100 -6.06 28.06 -1.68
CA LYS A 100 -6.65 29.13 -0.87
C LYS A 100 -8.17 29.11 -0.85
N GLU A 101 -8.80 28.72 -1.94
CA GLU A 101 -10.26 28.74 -2.06
C GLU A 101 -10.91 27.54 -1.33
N GLU A 102 -10.18 26.43 -1.17
CA GLU A 102 -10.69 25.20 -0.56
C GLU A 102 -10.33 25.08 0.92
N ILE A 103 -9.11 25.49 1.28
CA ILE A 103 -8.56 25.32 2.63
C ILE A 103 -8.30 26.68 3.28
N GLY A 104 -7.74 27.64 2.54
CA GLY A 104 -7.41 28.97 3.05
C GLY A 104 -5.92 29.28 3.01
N SER A 105 -5.40 29.96 4.04
CA SER A 105 -4.02 30.45 4.02
C SER A 105 -2.97 29.35 3.85
N LYS A 106 -1.81 29.68 3.26
CA LYS A 106 -0.63 28.79 3.16
C LYS A 106 -0.24 28.16 4.50
N SER A 107 -0.37 28.94 5.59
CA SER A 107 -0.09 28.49 6.95
C SER A 107 -1.05 27.37 7.37
N LEU A 108 -2.34 27.53 7.11
CA LEU A 108 -3.35 26.53 7.43
C LEU A 108 -3.14 25.23 6.63
N VAL A 109 -2.82 25.33 5.33
CA VAL A 109 -2.45 24.17 4.51
C VAL A 109 -1.24 23.45 5.12
N SER A 110 -0.19 24.18 5.51
CA SER A 110 0.98 23.60 6.15
C SER A 110 0.67 22.92 7.48
N GLN A 111 -0.21 23.50 8.30
CA GLN A 111 -0.64 22.92 9.58
C GLN A 111 -1.46 21.64 9.39
N ILE A 112 -2.25 21.57 8.32
CA ILE A 112 -3.01 20.36 7.99
C ILE A 112 -2.07 19.26 7.53
N LEU A 113 -1.12 19.59 6.64
CA LEU A 113 -0.15 18.63 6.13
C LEU A 113 0.81 18.10 7.20
N SER A 114 1.07 18.86 8.26
CA SER A 114 1.86 18.44 9.42
C SER A 114 1.06 17.76 10.53
N GLY A 115 -0.26 17.59 10.36
CA GLY A 115 -1.13 16.96 11.36
C GLY A 115 -1.50 17.85 12.55
N GLN A 116 -1.07 19.12 12.58
CA GLN A 116 -1.45 20.08 13.63
C GLN A 116 -2.92 20.49 13.55
N ARG A 117 -3.53 20.37 12.37
CA ARG A 117 -4.96 20.64 12.11
C ARG A 117 -5.55 19.53 11.24
N SER A 118 -6.81 19.20 11.46
CA SER A 118 -7.53 18.24 10.61
C SER A 118 -8.25 18.93 9.46
N LEU A 119 -8.45 18.23 8.35
CA LEU A 119 -9.38 18.65 7.31
C LEU A 119 -10.80 18.69 7.88
N THR A 120 -11.53 19.78 7.59
CA THR A 120 -12.93 19.91 7.96
C THR A 120 -13.83 19.37 6.84
N ILE A 121 -15.09 19.09 7.13
CA ILE A 121 -16.07 18.66 6.12
C ILE A 121 -16.19 19.70 4.99
N SER A 122 -16.08 21.00 5.30
CA SER A 122 -16.10 22.04 4.27
C SER A 122 -14.87 21.99 3.37
N HIS A 123 -13.67 21.77 3.94
CA HIS A 123 -12.45 21.58 3.14
C HIS A 123 -12.59 20.37 2.22
N ILE A 124 -13.03 19.23 2.76
CA ILE A 124 -13.21 17.98 1.99
C ILE A 124 -14.18 18.20 0.83
N LYS A 125 -15.31 18.87 1.06
CA LYS A 125 -16.29 19.16 0.00
C LYS A 125 -15.70 20.06 -1.10
N ALA A 126 -14.97 21.10 -0.72
CA ALA A 126 -14.36 22.02 -1.68
C ALA A 126 -13.24 21.34 -2.51
N LEU A 127 -12.36 20.58 -1.85
CA LEU A 127 -11.31 19.79 -2.51
C LEU A 127 -11.93 18.73 -3.45
N SER A 128 -12.96 18.02 -2.99
CA SER A 128 -13.66 17.02 -3.80
C SER A 128 -14.27 17.64 -5.05
N ALA A 129 -14.88 18.82 -4.93
CA ALA A 129 -15.47 19.54 -6.05
C ALA A 129 -14.40 20.00 -7.06
N ARG A 130 -13.25 20.49 -6.59
CA ARG A 130 -12.15 20.94 -7.46
C ARG A 130 -11.50 19.80 -8.21
N PHE A 131 -11.17 18.71 -7.52
CA PHE A 131 -10.38 17.61 -8.09
C PHE A 131 -11.25 16.51 -8.70
N GLY A 132 -12.58 16.60 -8.58
CA GLY A 132 -13.51 15.59 -9.11
C GLY A 132 -13.41 14.24 -8.38
N VAL A 133 -12.93 14.24 -7.13
CA VAL A 133 -12.75 13.04 -6.31
C VAL A 133 -13.91 12.85 -5.33
N LYS A 134 -14.13 11.61 -4.89
CA LYS A 134 -15.20 11.34 -3.92
C LYS A 134 -14.76 11.81 -2.52
N PRO A 135 -15.62 12.52 -1.75
CA PRO A 135 -15.31 12.96 -0.38
C PRO A 135 -14.85 11.84 0.55
N GLN A 136 -15.38 10.62 0.34
CA GLN A 136 -15.04 9.44 1.12
C GLN A 136 -13.58 9.01 1.03
N TRP A 137 -12.82 9.48 0.02
CA TRP A 137 -11.39 9.20 -0.08
C TRP A 137 -10.54 10.02 0.91
N PHE A 138 -11.11 11.04 1.56
CA PHE A 138 -10.43 11.82 2.60
C PHE A 138 -10.68 11.29 4.03
N LEU A 139 -11.51 10.24 4.17
CA LEU A 139 -11.98 9.71 5.46
C LEU A 139 -11.27 8.41 5.82
#